data_AF-A0A6P0V1S5-F1
#
_entry.id   AF-A0A6P0V1S5-F1
#
_cell.length_a   1.000
_cell.length_b   1.000
_cell.length_c   1.000
_cell.angle_alpha   90.00
_cell.angle_beta   90.00
_cell.angle_gamma   90.00
#
_symmetry.space_group_name_H-M   'P 1'
#
loop_
_entity.id
_entity.type
_entity.pdbx_description
1 polymer ?
#
loop_
_entity_poly.entity_id
_entity_poly.type
_entity_poly.pdbx_seq_one_letter_code
_entity_poly.pdbx_strand_id
1 'polypeptide(L)'
;MINSFEQIWLIGFRFNPNYTAPDFYTLLLEEKEEQPISSNGQIILFQDPDYAQAALELDSEFSTLSSQIAPTEVYLNLDFANMLYTISSENYDESGGIIECLNTLFDMLKCASISIPSHYKEKLFSLANHLTFDKDFSVLFVENESLRNSTVEAIQWAIGAVISKSTFFSKKTLAFR
;
A
#
# COMPACT_ATOMS: atom_id res chain seq x y z
N MET A 1 2.93 -30.84 10.63
CA MET A 1 2.02 -30.01 9.84
C MET A 1 2.88 -29.00 9.11
N ILE A 2 2.90 -29.08 7.79
CA ILE A 2 3.50 -28.04 6.95
C ILE A 2 2.38 -27.00 6.83
N ASN A 3 2.52 -25.86 7.50
CA ASN A 3 1.63 -24.74 7.24
C ASN A 3 1.98 -24.24 5.84
N SER A 4 1.15 -24.59 4.87
CA SER A 4 1.17 -23.99 3.54
C SER A 4 0.44 -22.66 3.64
N PHE A 5 1.16 -21.55 3.49
CA PHE A 5 0.52 -20.26 3.23
C PHE A 5 -0.21 -20.40 1.91
N GLU A 6 -1.53 -20.41 1.93
CA GLU A 6 -2.33 -20.77 0.76
C GLU A 6 -2.36 -19.64 -0.28
N GLN A 7 -1.99 -18.40 0.06
CA GLN A 7 -1.88 -17.34 -0.93
C GLN A 7 -0.86 -16.23 -0.60
N ILE A 8 0.02 -15.95 -1.59
CA ILE A 8 0.89 -14.78 -1.66
C ILE A 8 0.41 -13.96 -2.85
N TRP A 9 0.25 -12.65 -2.68
CA TRP A 9 -0.15 -11.75 -3.77
C TRP A 9 0.93 -10.71 -4.07
N LEU A 10 1.23 -10.53 -5.35
CA LEU A 10 2.08 -9.43 -5.83
C LEU A 10 1.22 -8.21 -6.08
N ILE A 11 1.51 -7.11 -5.38
CA ILE A 11 0.78 -5.84 -5.50
C ILE A 11 1.71 -4.78 -6.05
N GLY A 12 1.22 -4.01 -7.02
CA GLY A 12 1.90 -2.84 -7.56
C GLY A 12 1.38 -1.54 -6.95
N PHE A 13 2.28 -0.59 -6.70
CA PHE A 13 1.98 0.77 -6.26
C PHE A 13 2.40 1.78 -7.31
N ARG A 14 1.45 2.60 -7.77
CA ARG A 14 1.71 3.71 -8.67
C ARG A 14 1.57 5.04 -7.94
N PHE A 15 2.68 5.76 -7.83
CA PHE A 15 2.79 7.09 -7.25
C PHE A 15 3.04 8.16 -8.32
N ASN A 16 3.66 7.80 -9.45
CA ASN A 16 3.94 8.73 -10.54
C ASN A 16 2.81 8.73 -11.57
N PRO A 17 2.07 9.84 -11.75
CA PRO A 17 0.98 9.92 -12.72
C PRO A 17 1.45 9.81 -14.18
N ASN A 18 2.74 10.02 -14.45
CA ASN A 18 3.29 9.93 -15.81
C ASN A 18 3.57 8.49 -16.25
N TYR A 19 3.45 7.51 -15.36
CA TYR A 19 3.68 6.10 -15.67
C TYR A 19 2.36 5.35 -15.80
N THR A 20 2.34 4.33 -16.66
CA THR A 20 1.21 3.40 -16.78
C THR A 20 1.40 2.16 -15.92
N ALA A 21 2.64 1.86 -15.54
CA ALA A 21 3.01 0.75 -14.68
C ALA A 21 3.27 1.22 -13.24
N PRO A 22 3.21 0.31 -12.25
CA PRO A 22 3.64 0.59 -10.88
C PRO A 22 5.09 1.07 -10.78
N ASP A 23 5.34 1.99 -9.85
CA ASP A 23 6.70 2.44 -9.47
C ASP A 23 7.41 1.42 -8.59
N PHE A 24 6.64 0.77 -7.72
CA PHE A 24 7.12 -0.22 -6.76
C PHE A 24 6.13 -1.37 -6.63
N TYR A 25 6.61 -2.46 -6.07
CA TYR A 25 5.88 -3.68 -5.80
C TYR A 25 6.20 -4.18 -4.39
N THR A 26 5.26 -4.94 -3.82
CA THR A 26 5.49 -5.74 -2.62
C THR A 26 4.69 -7.04 -2.70
N LEU A 27 4.90 -7.92 -1.72
CA LEU A 27 4.09 -9.12 -1.54
C LEU A 27 3.20 -8.96 -0.30
N LEU A 28 1.92 -9.30 -0.43
CA LEU A 28 1.00 -9.44 0.70
C LEU A 28 0.84 -10.92 1.05
N LEU A 29 0.75 -11.21 2.35
CA LEU A 29 0.64 -12.57 2.86
C LEU A 29 -0.74 -12.78 3.49
N GLU A 30 -1.56 -13.69 2.94
CA GLU A 30 -2.92 -13.96 3.45
C GLU A 30 -2.91 -14.37 4.93
N GLU A 31 -2.01 -15.28 5.34
CA GLU A 31 -1.92 -15.73 6.74
C GLU A 31 -1.55 -14.61 7.73
N LYS A 32 -1.01 -13.49 7.23
CA LYS A 32 -0.70 -12.30 8.05
C LYS A 32 -1.75 -11.21 7.92
N GLU A 33 -3.02 -11.57 7.66
CA GLU A 33 -4.10 -10.61 7.44
C GLU A 33 -3.75 -9.63 6.30
N GLU A 34 -3.24 -10.16 5.19
CA GLU A 34 -2.81 -9.40 4.01
C GLU A 34 -1.69 -8.37 4.30
N GLN A 35 -0.91 -8.55 5.37
CA GLN A 35 0.21 -7.66 5.65
C GLN A 35 1.33 -7.80 4.60
N PRO A 36 2.02 -6.70 4.29
CA PRO A 36 3.16 -6.74 3.40
C PRO A 36 4.35 -7.47 4.01
N ILE A 37 5.18 -8.08 3.17
CA ILE A 37 6.46 -8.64 3.58
C ILE A 37 7.36 -7.55 4.18
N SER A 38 8.09 -7.92 5.23
CA SER A 38 8.93 -6.97 5.96
C SER A 38 10.23 -7.59 6.47
N SER A 39 11.25 -6.75 6.62
CA SER A 39 12.54 -7.13 7.20
C SER A 39 12.94 -6.08 8.24
N ASN A 40 13.21 -6.52 9.47
CA ASN A 40 13.56 -5.63 10.59
C ASN A 40 12.53 -4.50 10.82
N GLY A 41 11.24 -4.81 10.68
CA GLY A 41 10.16 -3.84 10.84
C GLY A 41 10.04 -2.81 9.71
N GLN A 42 10.72 -3.03 8.58
CA GLN A 42 10.60 -2.21 7.38
C GLN A 42 9.91 -2.99 6.27
N ILE A 43 8.94 -2.37 5.61
CA ILE A 43 8.25 -2.96 4.46
C ILE A 43 9.25 -3.15 3.32
N ILE A 44 9.24 -4.31 2.68
CA ILE A 44 10.12 -4.55 1.53
C ILE A 44 9.39 -4.08 0.27
N LEU A 45 9.98 -3.11 -0.43
CA LEU A 45 9.53 -2.63 -1.73
C LEU A 45 10.59 -2.96 -2.79
N PHE A 46 10.16 -3.29 -4.01
CA PHE A 46 11.05 -3.56 -5.13
C PHE A 46 10.48 -2.98 -6.43
N GLN A 47 11.33 -2.76 -7.44
CA GLN A 47 10.94 -2.02 -8.66
C GLN A 47 10.56 -2.92 -9.85
N ASP A 48 10.80 -4.22 -9.74
CA ASP A 48 10.63 -5.17 -10.83
C ASP A 48 9.98 -6.45 -10.27
N PRO A 49 8.83 -6.90 -10.80
CA PRO A 49 8.17 -8.15 -10.40
C PRO A 49 9.12 -9.36 -10.33
N ASP A 50 10.17 -9.40 -11.16
CA ASP A 50 11.17 -10.48 -11.16
C ASP A 50 11.94 -10.58 -9.83
N TYR A 51 11.88 -9.55 -8.98
CA TYR A 51 12.47 -9.57 -7.64
C TYR A 51 11.56 -10.17 -6.56
N ALA A 52 10.32 -10.54 -6.88
CA ALA A 52 9.35 -11.04 -5.91
C ALA A 52 9.89 -12.22 -5.08
N GLN A 53 10.49 -13.21 -5.73
CA GLN A 53 11.06 -14.38 -5.03
C GLN A 53 12.18 -13.99 -4.08
N ALA A 54 13.13 -13.18 -4.55
CA ALA A 54 14.24 -12.75 -3.74
C ALA A 54 13.79 -11.84 -2.58
N ALA A 55 12.74 -11.03 -2.77
CA ALA A 55 12.14 -10.21 -1.72
C ALA A 55 11.44 -11.06 -0.65
N LEU A 56 10.73 -12.13 -1.06
CA LEU A 56 10.10 -13.07 -0.13
C LEU A 56 11.12 -13.72 0.80
N GLU A 57 12.30 -14.08 0.27
CA GLU A 57 13.40 -14.69 1.05
C GLU A 57 14.02 -13.73 2.08
N LEU A 58 13.76 -12.42 1.99
CA LEU A 58 14.22 -11.42 2.95
C LEU A 58 13.29 -11.24 4.15
N ASP A 59 12.06 -11.73 4.07
CA ASP A 59 11.12 -11.62 5.17
C ASP A 59 11.63 -12.42 6.36
N SER A 60 11.87 -11.71 7.47
CA SER A 60 12.54 -12.29 8.65
C SER A 60 11.72 -13.36 9.35
N GLU A 61 10.40 -13.39 9.12
CA GLU A 61 9.49 -14.39 9.68
C GLU A 61 9.23 -15.51 8.66
N PHE A 62 9.43 -15.25 7.37
CA PHE A 62 9.19 -16.17 6.27
C PHE A 62 10.42 -16.96 5.81
N SER A 63 11.63 -16.60 6.24
CA SER A 63 12.90 -17.25 5.83
C SER A 63 12.98 -18.74 6.20
N THR A 64 12.02 -19.27 6.96
CA THR A 64 11.92 -20.70 7.33
C THR A 64 11.12 -21.54 6.33
N LEU A 65 10.51 -20.94 5.30
CA LEU A 65 9.56 -21.57 4.38
C LEU A 65 10.14 -21.72 2.96
N SER A 66 11.29 -22.38 2.86
CA SER A 66 12.10 -22.52 1.64
C SER A 66 11.42 -23.22 0.44
N SER A 67 10.13 -23.56 0.51
CA SER A 67 9.38 -24.24 -0.54
C SER A 67 8.33 -23.38 -1.26
N GLN A 68 8.09 -22.14 -0.83
CA GLN A 68 7.10 -21.28 -1.48
C GLN A 68 7.68 -20.46 -2.63
N ILE A 69 6.91 -20.37 -3.71
CA ILE A 69 7.25 -19.63 -4.92
C ILE A 69 6.42 -18.36 -4.94
N ALA A 70 7.08 -17.20 -5.02
CA ALA A 70 6.41 -15.92 -5.14
C ALA A 70 5.71 -15.81 -6.52
N PRO A 71 4.51 -15.21 -6.58
CA PRO A 71 3.83 -14.96 -7.84
C PRO A 71 4.62 -13.97 -8.71
N THR A 72 4.55 -14.17 -10.03
CA THR A 72 5.11 -13.24 -11.03
C THR A 72 4.06 -12.33 -11.66
N GLU A 73 2.78 -12.71 -11.57
CA GLU A 73 1.66 -11.90 -12.05
C GLU A 73 1.18 -10.95 -10.96
N VAL A 74 0.98 -9.69 -11.35
CA VAL A 74 0.48 -8.66 -10.45
C VAL A 74 -1.01 -8.88 -10.23
N TYR A 75 -1.40 -9.12 -8.98
CA TYR A 75 -2.78 -9.34 -8.59
C TYR A 75 -3.59 -8.03 -8.63
N LEU A 76 -3.02 -6.95 -8.09
CA LEU A 76 -3.68 -5.66 -7.97
C LEU A 76 -2.68 -4.51 -8.16
N ASN A 77 -3.12 -3.45 -8.82
CA ASN A 77 -2.39 -2.19 -8.93
C ASN A 77 -3.13 -1.11 -8.13
N LEU A 78 -2.50 -0.62 -7.08
CA LEU A 78 -3.00 0.52 -6.31
C LEU A 78 -2.44 1.82 -6.88
N ASP A 79 -3.36 2.66 -7.30
CA ASP A 79 -3.06 3.89 -8.02
C ASP A 79 -3.18 5.11 -7.11
N PHE A 80 -2.17 5.29 -6.26
CA PHE A 80 -2.12 6.42 -5.34
C PHE A 80 -2.09 7.77 -6.07
N ALA A 81 -1.51 7.83 -7.28
CA ALA A 81 -1.51 9.03 -8.10
C ALA A 81 -2.94 9.42 -8.53
N ASN A 82 -3.71 8.46 -9.04
CA ASN A 82 -5.10 8.70 -9.42
C ASN A 82 -5.98 8.98 -8.20
N MET A 83 -5.80 8.24 -7.09
CA MET A 83 -6.52 8.50 -5.84
C MET A 83 -6.34 9.95 -5.39
N LEU A 84 -5.09 10.47 -5.36
CA LEU A 84 -4.83 11.86 -4.98
C LEU A 84 -5.49 12.84 -5.95
N TYR A 85 -5.44 12.60 -7.26
CA TYR A 85 -6.12 13.41 -8.26
C TYR A 85 -7.64 13.42 -8.02
N THR A 86 -8.27 12.25 -7.94
CA THR A 86 -9.72 12.10 -7.75
C THR A 86 -10.20 12.80 -6.49
N ILE A 87 -9.50 12.64 -5.35
CA ILE A 87 -9.88 13.34 -4.12
C ILE A 87 -9.70 14.85 -4.25
N SER A 88 -8.70 15.32 -5.00
CA SER A 88 -8.43 16.75 -5.15
C SER A 88 -9.37 17.45 -6.14
N SER A 89 -9.82 16.76 -7.19
CA SER A 89 -10.49 17.38 -8.35
C SER A 89 -11.89 16.86 -8.63
N GLU A 90 -12.24 15.69 -8.09
CA GLU A 90 -13.52 15.03 -8.37
C GLU A 90 -14.35 14.89 -7.10
N ASN A 91 -15.58 14.40 -7.25
CA ASN A 91 -16.53 14.18 -6.17
C ASN A 91 -16.97 12.72 -6.04
N TYR A 92 -16.56 11.87 -6.99
CA TYR A 92 -17.06 10.53 -7.16
C TYR A 92 -15.91 9.56 -7.50
N ASP A 93 -15.87 8.42 -6.82
CA ASP A 93 -14.90 7.35 -7.08
C ASP A 93 -15.53 6.28 -7.98
N GLU A 94 -15.50 6.49 -9.29
CA GLU A 94 -16.12 5.58 -10.26
C GLU A 94 -15.59 4.15 -10.15
N SER A 95 -14.27 4.00 -10.07
CA SER A 95 -13.63 2.69 -9.99
C SER A 95 -13.74 2.05 -8.62
N GLY A 96 -13.99 2.82 -7.55
CA GLY A 96 -13.87 2.33 -6.17
C GLY A 96 -12.42 2.16 -5.72
N GLY A 97 -11.47 2.81 -6.41
CA GLY A 97 -10.04 2.58 -6.19
C GLY A 97 -9.50 3.31 -4.95
N ILE A 98 -10.20 4.34 -4.46
CA ILE A 98 -9.75 5.13 -3.30
C ILE A 98 -9.80 4.27 -2.04
N ILE A 99 -10.89 3.53 -1.82
CA ILE A 99 -11.03 2.70 -0.61
C ILE A 99 -10.01 1.56 -0.59
N GLU A 100 -9.73 0.94 -1.73
CA GLU A 100 -8.69 -0.09 -1.85
C GLU A 100 -7.31 0.48 -1.49
N CYS A 101 -6.97 1.66 -2.03
CA CYS A 101 -5.72 2.34 -1.70
C CYS A 101 -5.63 2.69 -0.21
N LEU A 102 -6.72 3.18 0.40
CA LEU A 102 -6.75 3.53 1.83
C LEU A 102 -6.60 2.31 2.74
N ASN A 103 -7.31 1.22 2.44
CA ASN A 103 -7.23 -0.02 3.23
C ASN A 103 -5.81 -0.59 3.22
N THR A 104 -5.22 -0.75 2.03
CA THR A 104 -3.84 -1.24 1.94
C THR A 104 -2.85 -0.28 2.61
N LEU A 105 -3.07 1.03 2.53
CA LEU A 105 -2.24 2.01 3.23
C LEU A 105 -2.34 1.84 4.76
N PHE A 106 -3.53 1.54 5.31
CA PHE A 106 -3.69 1.24 6.73
C PHE A 106 -2.96 -0.04 7.13
N ASP A 107 -3.01 -1.08 6.31
CA ASP A 107 -2.32 -2.35 6.58
C ASP A 107 -0.79 -2.16 6.57
N MET A 108 -0.28 -1.34 5.64
CA MET A 108 1.14 -0.95 5.63
C MET A 108 1.53 -0.15 6.88
N LEU A 109 0.74 0.84 7.28
CA LEU A 109 1.01 1.62 8.49
C LEU A 109 1.01 0.73 9.74
N LYS A 110 0.08 -0.23 9.82
CA LYS A 110 0.00 -1.22 10.89
C LYS A 110 1.24 -2.13 10.89
N CYS A 111 1.60 -2.70 9.74
CA CYS A 111 2.77 -3.56 9.57
C CYS A 111 4.08 -2.83 9.98
N ALA A 112 4.26 -1.59 9.54
CA ALA A 112 5.43 -0.77 9.88
C ALA A 112 5.37 -0.15 11.28
N SER A 113 4.36 -0.48 12.10
CA SER A 113 4.15 0.08 13.44
C SER A 113 4.16 1.62 13.48
N ILE A 114 3.60 2.25 12.44
CA ILE A 114 3.53 3.71 12.31
C ILE A 114 2.28 4.23 13.02
N SER A 115 2.48 5.08 14.02
CA SER A 115 1.37 5.79 14.67
C SER A 115 0.90 6.96 13.82
N ILE A 116 -0.39 6.96 13.45
CA ILE A 116 -1.01 8.05 12.69
C ILE A 116 -1.32 9.21 13.64
N PRO A 117 -0.85 10.44 13.37
CA PRO A 117 -1.24 11.62 14.11
C PRO A 117 -2.76 11.78 14.14
N SER A 118 -3.31 12.15 15.30
CA SER A 118 -4.77 12.17 15.54
C SER A 118 -5.54 12.99 14.49
N HIS A 119 -4.98 14.14 14.09
CA HIS A 119 -5.58 15.05 13.11
C HIS A 119 -5.59 14.47 11.69
N TYR A 120 -4.68 13.56 11.33
CA TYR A 120 -4.71 12.83 10.06
C TYR A 120 -5.60 11.60 10.15
N LYS A 121 -5.55 10.90 11.28
CA LYS A 121 -6.37 9.71 11.53
C LYS A 121 -7.86 10.01 11.32
N GLU A 122 -8.37 11.08 11.91
CA GLU A 122 -9.78 11.46 11.73
C GLU A 122 -10.16 11.62 10.25
N LYS A 123 -9.34 12.29 9.45
CA LYS A 123 -9.61 12.56 8.03
C LYS A 123 -9.59 11.28 7.19
N LEU A 124 -8.55 10.47 7.38
CA LEU A 124 -8.37 9.22 6.65
C LEU A 124 -9.51 8.23 6.95
N PHE A 125 -9.86 8.08 8.23
CA PHE A 125 -10.92 7.15 8.63
C PHE A 125 -12.31 7.66 8.24
N SER A 126 -12.59 8.97 8.32
CA SER A 126 -13.86 9.52 7.85
C SER A 126 -14.06 9.28 6.35
N LEU A 127 -13.02 9.50 5.54
CA LEU A 127 -13.08 9.22 4.11
C LEU A 127 -13.27 7.72 3.83
N ALA A 128 -12.48 6.84 4.46
CA ALA A 128 -12.59 5.40 4.26
C ALA A 128 -13.95 4.83 4.70
N ASN A 129 -14.46 5.29 5.85
CA ASN A 129 -15.76 4.87 6.36
C ASN A 129 -16.89 5.29 5.42
N HIS A 130 -16.81 6.49 4.84
CA HIS A 130 -17.79 6.94 3.86
C HIS A 130 -17.74 6.10 2.58
N LEU A 131 -16.54 5.91 2.02
CA LEU A 131 -16.33 5.18 0.75
C LEU A 131 -16.65 3.68 0.85
N THR A 132 -16.71 3.12 2.05
CA THR A 132 -17.23 1.76 2.29
C THR A 132 -18.68 1.62 1.81
N PHE A 133 -19.47 2.69 1.87
CA PHE A 133 -20.91 2.66 1.58
C PHE A 133 -21.31 3.50 0.37
N ASP A 134 -20.60 4.58 0.08
CA ASP A 134 -20.95 5.51 -0.99
C ASP A 134 -19.72 6.02 -1.74
N LYS A 135 -19.76 5.89 -3.06
CA LYS A 135 -18.71 6.36 -3.97
C LYS A 135 -18.75 7.87 -4.18
N ASP A 136 -19.88 8.54 -3.91
CA ASP A 136 -19.98 10.00 -3.91
C ASP A 136 -19.51 10.54 -2.56
N PHE A 137 -18.31 11.10 -2.52
CA PHE A 137 -17.71 11.66 -1.32
C PHE A 137 -17.83 13.18 -1.24
N SER A 138 -18.60 13.81 -2.14
CA SER A 138 -18.78 15.28 -2.14
C SER A 138 -19.31 15.81 -0.82
N VAL A 139 -20.23 15.07 -0.19
CA VAL A 139 -20.90 15.44 1.07
C VAL A 139 -19.91 15.71 2.21
N LEU A 140 -18.74 15.04 2.19
CA LEU A 140 -17.71 15.24 3.21
C LEU A 140 -17.09 16.64 3.13
N PHE A 141 -17.15 17.31 1.98
CA PHE A 141 -16.41 18.54 1.70
C PHE A 141 -17.31 19.77 1.47
N VAL A 142 -18.64 19.61 1.46
CA VAL A 142 -19.60 20.70 1.16
C VAL A 142 -19.45 21.89 2.11
N GLU A 143 -19.29 21.63 3.41
CA GLU A 143 -19.26 22.68 4.43
C GLU A 143 -17.86 23.27 4.64
N ASN A 144 -16.81 22.57 4.19
CA ASN A 144 -15.44 22.97 4.44
C ASN A 144 -14.51 22.53 3.31
N GLU A 145 -14.30 23.41 2.35
CA GLU A 145 -13.39 23.16 1.23
C GLU A 145 -11.94 22.92 1.69
N SER A 146 -11.52 23.54 2.80
CA SER A 146 -10.18 23.31 3.38
C SER A 146 -10.00 21.87 3.91
N LEU A 147 -11.10 21.18 4.23
CA LEU A 147 -11.04 19.79 4.67
C LEU A 147 -10.51 18.89 3.55
N ARG A 148 -10.90 19.13 2.30
CA ARG A 148 -10.41 18.36 1.14
C ARG A 148 -8.89 18.41 1.04
N ASN A 149 -8.32 19.61 1.06
CA ASN A 149 -6.86 19.79 1.02
C ASN A 149 -6.19 19.09 2.20
N SER A 150 -6.73 19.24 3.41
CA SER A 150 -6.15 18.59 4.58
C SER A 150 -6.28 17.06 4.57
N THR A 151 -7.29 16.50 3.89
CA THR A 151 -7.42 15.05 3.65
C THR A 151 -6.38 14.58 2.65
N VAL A 152 -6.14 15.33 1.57
CA VAL A 152 -5.06 15.06 0.61
C VAL A 152 -3.70 15.09 1.33
N GLU A 153 -3.45 16.08 2.19
CA GLU A 153 -2.23 16.16 3.01
C GLU A 153 -2.08 14.95 3.94
N ALA A 154 -3.17 14.49 4.57
CA ALA A 154 -3.16 13.30 5.42
C ALA A 154 -2.76 12.04 4.65
N ILE A 155 -3.26 11.89 3.42
CA ILE A 155 -2.93 10.78 2.53
C ILE A 155 -1.47 10.85 2.09
N GLN A 156 -1.01 12.02 1.65
CA GLN A 156 0.39 12.24 1.28
C GLN A 156 1.34 11.95 2.44
N TRP A 157 0.97 12.36 3.66
CA TRP A 157 1.72 12.04 4.87
C TRP A 157 1.78 10.53 5.09
N ALA A 158 0.66 9.82 4.97
CA ALA A 158 0.60 8.38 5.17
C ALA A 158 1.45 7.62 4.14
N ILE A 159 1.36 7.99 2.86
CA ILE A 159 2.22 7.46 1.79
C ILE A 159 3.69 7.72 2.13
N GLY A 160 4.04 8.97 2.44
CA GLY A 160 5.41 9.34 2.79
C GLY A 160 5.95 8.58 4.00
N ALA A 161 5.11 8.36 5.02
CA ALA A 161 5.48 7.60 6.21
C ALA A 161 5.79 6.14 5.86
N VAL A 162 4.92 5.47 5.09
CA VAL A 162 5.14 4.10 4.61
C VAL A 162 6.43 4.00 3.79
N ILE A 163 6.61 4.89 2.81
CA ILE A 163 7.82 4.92 1.97
C ILE A 163 9.08 5.14 2.83
N SER A 164 9.02 6.05 3.80
CA SER A 164 10.16 6.33 4.71
C SER A 164 10.52 5.16 5.63
N LYS A 165 9.56 4.25 5.87
CA LYS A 165 9.71 3.02 6.66
C LYS A 165 9.87 1.78 5.80
N SER A 166 10.09 1.96 4.51
CA SER A 166 10.35 0.87 3.58
C SER A 166 11.85 0.69 3.34
N THR A 167 12.24 -0.55 3.06
CA THR A 167 13.54 -0.88 2.50
C THR A 167 13.37 -1.22 1.01
N PHE A 168 14.29 -0.73 0.18
CA PHE A 168 14.22 -0.92 -1.26
C PHE A 168 15.16 -2.04 -1.67
N PHE A 169 14.57 -3.11 -2.21
CA PHE A 169 15.31 -4.20 -2.78
C PHE A 169 15.56 -3.95 -4.28
N SER A 170 16.82 -4.03 -4.68
CA SER A 170 17.26 -3.85 -6.07
C SER A 170 18.41 -4.80 -6.40
N LYS A 171 18.70 -4.99 -7.69
CA LYS A 171 19.83 -5.81 -8.18
C LYS A 171 21.17 -5.54 -7.50
N LYS A 172 21.44 -4.31 -7.02
CA LYS A 172 22.68 -3.97 -6.31
C LYS A 172 22.76 -4.64 -4.93
N THR A 173 21.63 -4.88 -4.29
CA THR A 173 21.55 -5.51 -2.95
C THR A 173 21.96 -6.99 -2.99
N LEU A 174 21.80 -7.65 -4.13
CA LEU A 174 22.22 -9.05 -4.36
C LEU A 174 23.75 -9.21 -4.53
N ALA A 175 24.47 -8.15 -4.93
CA ALA A 175 25.91 -8.23 -5.21
C ALA A 175 26.81 -8.20 -3.95
N PHE A 176 26.22 -7.97 -2.77
CA PHE A 176 26.94 -7.84 -1.49
C PHE A 176 26.53 -8.91 -0.45
N ARG A 177 25.84 -9.96 -0.89
CA ARG A 177 25.57 -11.16 -0.09
C ARG A 177 26.29 -12.35 -0.72
#